data_AF-A0A961WQZ0-F1
#
_entry.id   AF-A0A961WQZ0-F1
#
_cell.length_a   1.000
_cell.length_b   1.000
_cell.length_c   1.000
_cell.angle_alpha   90.00
_cell.angle_beta   90.00
_cell.angle_gamma   90.00
#
_symmetry.space_group_name_H-M   'P 1'
#
loop_
_entity.id
_entity.type
_entity.pdbx_description
1 polymer ?
#
loop_
_entity_poly.entity_id
_entity_poly.type
_entity_poly.pdbx_seq_one_letter_code
_entity_poly.pdbx_strand_id
1 'polypeptide(L)'
;MASPLPTRSLAALLLASAMVLTAPPAANAFLSVFMLAERTIKKENAKALATPGHAAWCAKQRPGYRKQWNNWRLPNGRVKYCASPHFTPLWMKRSQ
;
A
#
# COMPACT_ATOMS: atom_id res chain seq x y z
N MET A 1 -10.21 26.92 -36.81
CA MET A 1 -11.27 27.37 -35.88
C MET A 1 -10.92 26.84 -34.50
N ALA A 2 -10.44 27.69 -33.59
CA ALA A 2 -10.04 27.29 -32.25
C ALA A 2 -11.27 27.34 -31.32
N SER A 3 -11.65 26.20 -30.75
CA SER A 3 -12.72 26.14 -29.75
C SER A 3 -12.24 26.80 -28.44
N PRO A 4 -13.00 27.72 -27.83
CA PRO A 4 -12.63 28.28 -26.54
C PRO A 4 -12.80 27.21 -25.45
N LEU A 5 -11.72 26.90 -24.74
CA LEU A 5 -11.77 26.10 -23.51
C LEU A 5 -12.71 26.78 -22.51
N PRO A 6 -13.64 26.06 -21.86
CA PRO A 6 -14.55 26.67 -20.90
C PRO A 6 -13.75 27.19 -19.70
N THR A 7 -13.76 28.50 -19.52
CA THR A 7 -13.10 29.29 -18.46
C THR A 7 -13.35 28.76 -17.05
N ARG A 8 -14.45 28.02 -16.85
CA ARG A 8 -14.83 27.36 -15.59
C ARG A 8 -13.87 26.25 -15.19
N SER A 9 -13.32 25.49 -16.15
CA SER A 9 -12.39 24.40 -15.85
C SER A 9 -11.02 24.92 -15.40
N LEU A 10 -10.56 26.05 -15.97
CA LEU A 10 -9.31 26.69 -15.57
C LEU A 10 -9.39 27.29 -14.17
N ALA A 11 -10.51 27.92 -13.81
CA ALA A 11 -10.73 28.44 -12.46
C ALA A 11 -10.74 27.32 -11.40
N ALA A 12 -11.38 26.19 -11.70
CA ALA A 12 -11.39 25.02 -10.81
C ALA A 12 -9.99 24.42 -10.63
N LEU A 13 -9.20 24.33 -11.70
CA LEU A 13 -7.81 23.87 -11.65
C LEU A 13 -6.91 24.83 -10.85
N LEU A 14 -7.10 26.14 -10.98
CA LEU A 14 -6.32 27.15 -10.25
C LEU A 14 -6.64 27.16 -8.74
N LEU A 15 -7.92 27.04 -8.37
CA LEU A 15 -8.33 26.87 -6.97
C LEU A 15 -7.79 25.57 -6.36
N ALA A 16 -7.78 24.47 -7.11
CA ALA A 16 -7.18 23.22 -6.65
C ALA A 16 -5.66 23.35 -6.42
N SER A 17 -4.93 24.07 -7.27
CA SER A 17 -3.50 24.32 -7.06
C SER A 17 -3.18 25.23 -5.88
N ALA A 18 -4.06 26.20 -5.56
CA ALA A 18 -3.86 27.10 -4.42
C ALA A 18 -4.04 26.38 -3.07
N MET A 19 -4.95 25.40 -2.99
CA MET A 19 -5.17 24.62 -1.76
C MET A 19 -4.03 23.63 -1.45
N VAL A 20 -3.27 23.20 -2.47
CA VAL A 20 -2.09 22.35 -2.26
C VAL A 20 -0.91 23.15 -1.69
N LEU A 21 -0.79 24.44 -2.01
CA LEU A 21 0.27 25.31 -1.50
C LEU A 21 0.04 25.79 -0.06
N THR A 22 -1.21 25.89 0.39
CA THR A 22 -1.56 26.32 1.75
C THR A 22 -1.81 25.15 2.70
N ALA A 23 -1.75 23.91 2.20
CA ALA A 23 -1.79 22.74 3.06
C ALA A 23 -0.58 22.77 4.01
N PRO A 24 -0.78 22.65 5.33
CA PRO A 24 0.32 22.65 6.28
C PRO A 24 1.31 21.53 5.89
N PRO A 25 2.64 21.77 5.95
CA PRO A 25 3.65 20.79 5.55
C PRO A 25 3.52 19.45 6.28
N ALA A 26 2.86 19.44 7.43
CA ALA A 26 2.49 18.24 8.16
C ALA A 26 1.59 17.29 7.33
N ALA A 27 0.59 17.79 6.59
CA ALA A 27 -0.30 16.95 5.77
C ALA A 27 0.47 16.26 4.62
N ASN A 28 1.44 16.95 4.02
CA ASN A 28 2.34 16.39 3.00
C ASN A 28 3.32 15.36 3.59
N ALA A 29 3.77 15.58 4.84
CA ALA A 29 4.62 14.63 5.56
C ALA A 29 3.87 13.34 5.95
N PHE A 30 2.60 13.43 6.37
CA PHE A 30 1.79 12.24 6.67
C PHE A 30 1.56 11.39 5.42
N LEU A 31 1.09 12.01 4.33
CA LEU A 31 0.82 11.30 3.07
C LEU A 31 2.09 10.64 2.49
N SER A 32 3.25 11.31 2.57
CA SER A 32 4.51 10.74 2.08
C SER A 32 4.95 9.51 2.88
N VAL A 33 4.75 9.48 4.20
CA VAL A 33 5.03 8.29 5.02
C VAL A 33 4.09 7.13 4.69
N PHE A 34 2.79 7.38 4.52
CA PHE A 34 1.83 6.34 4.12
C PHE A 34 2.15 5.75 2.75
N MET A 35 2.48 6.60 1.76
CA MET A 35 2.88 6.16 0.43
C MET A 35 4.17 5.34 0.45
N LEU A 36 5.15 5.72 1.28
CA LEU A 36 6.39 4.98 1.44
C LEU A 36 6.15 3.61 2.09
N ALA A 37 5.30 3.55 3.12
CA ALA A 37 4.90 2.31 3.77
C ALA A 37 4.19 1.37 2.78
N GLU A 38 3.26 1.89 1.97
CA GLU A 38 2.55 1.10 0.97
C GLU A 38 3.51 0.53 -0.09
N ARG A 39 4.44 1.35 -0.62
CA ARG A 39 5.48 0.88 -1.55
C ARG A 39 6.34 -0.22 -0.94
N THR A 40 6.73 -0.06 0.31
CA THR A 40 7.54 -1.05 1.04
C THR A 40 6.78 -2.36 1.21
N ILE A 41 5.51 -2.30 1.61
CA ILE A 41 4.64 -3.47 1.74
C ILE A 41 4.48 -4.19 0.39
N LYS A 42 4.21 -3.45 -0.70
CA LYS A 42 4.08 -4.03 -2.05
C LYS A 42 5.37 -4.71 -2.49
N LYS A 43 6.53 -4.09 -2.26
CA LYS A 43 7.84 -4.66 -2.60
C LYS A 43 8.11 -5.96 -1.82
N GLU A 44 7.85 -5.96 -0.52
CA GLU A 44 8.03 -7.14 0.31
C GLU A 44 7.04 -8.25 -0.04
N ASN A 45 5.79 -7.91 -0.37
CA ASN A 45 4.81 -8.87 -0.86
C ASN A 45 5.26 -9.51 -2.18
N ALA A 46 5.77 -8.72 -3.13
CA ALA A 46 6.30 -9.26 -4.38
C ALA A 46 7.46 -10.25 -4.14
N LYS A 47 8.39 -9.92 -3.22
CA LYS A 47 9.46 -10.85 -2.81
C LYS A 47 8.91 -12.12 -2.17
N ALA A 48 7.92 -11.99 -1.30
CA ALA A 48 7.28 -13.13 -0.63
C ALA A 48 6.71 -14.11 -1.67
N LEU A 49 6.03 -13.58 -2.69
CA LEU A 49 5.39 -14.39 -3.74
C LEU A 49 6.37 -14.96 -4.76
N ALA A 50 7.49 -14.28 -4.98
CA ALA A 50 8.60 -14.81 -5.77
C ALA A 50 9.41 -15.88 -5.03
N THR A 51 9.32 -15.95 -3.70
CA THR A 51 10.09 -16.90 -2.90
C THR A 51 9.50 -18.31 -3.02
N PRO A 52 10.26 -19.30 -3.53
CA PRO A 52 9.76 -20.67 -3.66
C PRO A 52 9.32 -21.26 -2.33
N GLY A 53 8.20 -21.99 -2.32
CA GLY A 53 7.67 -22.64 -1.12
C GLY A 53 6.92 -21.72 -0.15
N HIS A 54 7.15 -20.40 -0.17
CA HIS A 54 6.51 -19.45 0.76
C HIS A 54 4.98 -19.46 0.67
N ALA A 55 4.45 -19.14 -0.51
CA ALA A 55 3.00 -19.03 -0.70
C ALA A 55 2.28 -20.35 -0.47
N ALA A 56 2.90 -21.47 -0.86
CA ALA A 56 2.35 -22.82 -0.66
C ALA A 56 2.30 -23.18 0.83
N TRP A 57 3.38 -22.90 1.57
CA TRP A 57 3.41 -23.08 3.02
C TRP A 57 2.35 -22.22 3.70
N CYS A 58 2.23 -20.94 3.33
CA CYS A 58 1.24 -20.03 3.90
C CYS A 58 -0.19 -20.46 3.61
N ALA A 59 -0.48 -20.93 2.39
CA ALA A 59 -1.80 -21.45 2.02
C ALA A 59 -2.18 -22.70 2.84
N LYS A 60 -1.21 -23.56 3.15
CA LYS A 60 -1.42 -24.75 4.00
C LYS A 60 -1.66 -24.39 5.48
N GLN A 61 -0.93 -23.41 6.00
CA GLN A 61 -0.92 -23.09 7.44
C GLN A 61 -1.99 -22.08 7.85
N ARG A 62 -2.46 -21.23 6.93
CA ARG A 62 -3.36 -20.11 7.22
C ARG A 62 -4.66 -20.25 6.41
N PRO A 63 -5.76 -20.69 7.05
CA PRO A 63 -7.08 -20.69 6.41
C PRO A 63 -7.43 -19.30 5.88
N GLY A 64 -7.92 -19.22 4.63
CA GLY A 64 -8.27 -17.95 4.01
C GLY A 64 -7.05 -17.11 3.57
N TYR A 65 -5.87 -17.72 3.40
CA TYR A 65 -4.71 -17.04 2.86
C TYR A 65 -4.96 -16.51 1.44
N ARG A 66 -4.65 -15.23 1.26
CA ARG A 66 -4.78 -14.48 0.01
C ARG A 66 -3.40 -14.33 -0.61
N LYS A 67 -3.09 -15.21 -1.56
CA LYS A 67 -1.79 -15.25 -2.25
C LYS A 67 -1.39 -13.88 -2.81
N GLN A 68 -2.27 -13.17 -3.51
CA GLN A 68 -2.02 -11.83 -4.05
C GLN A 68 -1.48 -10.79 -3.04
N TRP A 69 -1.76 -10.93 -1.75
CA TRP A 69 -1.40 -9.93 -0.73
C TRP A 69 -0.49 -10.47 0.39
N ASN A 70 -0.06 -11.73 0.28
CA ASN A 70 0.64 -12.45 1.33
C ASN A 70 0.01 -12.27 2.74
N ASN A 71 -1.33 -12.35 2.82
CA ASN A 71 -2.04 -12.12 4.07
C ASN A 71 -3.31 -12.95 4.22
N TRP A 72 -3.89 -12.99 5.41
CA TRP A 72 -5.23 -13.55 5.66
C TRP A 72 -6.01 -12.61 6.59
N ARG A 73 -7.34 -12.74 6.56
CA ARG A 73 -8.25 -12.03 7.46
C ARG A 73 -8.48 -12.85 8.72
N LEU A 74 -8.45 -12.20 9.87
CA LEU A 74 -8.84 -12.74 11.16
C LEU A 74 -10.36 -12.58 11.36
N PRO A 75 -10.98 -13.33 12.30
CA PRO A 75 -12.40 -13.21 12.60
C PRO A 75 -12.85 -11.79 13.00
N ASN A 76 -11.96 -11.02 13.63
CA ASN A 76 -12.20 -9.62 13.99
C ASN A 76 -11.99 -8.63 12.84
N GLY A 77 -11.89 -9.10 11.59
CA GLY A 77 -11.71 -8.28 10.40
C GLY A 77 -10.29 -7.75 10.16
N ARG A 78 -9.37 -7.91 11.12
CA ARG A 78 -7.96 -7.48 10.97
C ARG A 78 -7.23 -8.37 9.96
N VAL A 79 -6.19 -7.82 9.35
CA VAL A 79 -5.33 -8.52 8.40
C VAL A 79 -4.00 -8.85 9.06
N LYS A 80 -3.51 -10.09 8.88
CA LYS A 80 -2.16 -10.50 9.25
C LYS A 80 -1.38 -10.96 8.03
N TYR A 81 -0.11 -10.55 7.95
CA TYR A 81 0.82 -11.01 6.92
C TYR A 81 1.41 -12.37 7.28
N CYS A 82 1.73 -13.17 6.27
CA CYS A 82 2.35 -14.47 6.48
C CYS A 82 3.87 -14.37 6.52
N ALA A 83 4.42 -14.93 7.60
CA ALA A 83 5.81 -15.32 7.69
C ALA A 83 5.88 -16.85 7.65
N SER A 84 6.89 -17.38 6.99
CA SER A 84 7.15 -18.80 6.80
C SER A 84 8.65 -19.07 6.98
N PRO A 85 9.10 -20.33 7.08
CA PRO A 85 10.52 -20.67 7.05
C PRO A 85 11.28 -20.15 5.82
N HIS A 86 10.59 -19.93 4.70
CA HIS A 86 11.21 -19.47 3.45
C HIS A 86 11.34 -17.94 3.37
N PHE A 87 10.47 -17.21 4.05
CA PHE A 87 10.39 -15.75 3.95
C PHE A 87 9.64 -15.16 5.15
N THR A 88 10.23 -14.10 5.71
CA THR A 88 9.63 -13.28 6.77
C THR A 88 9.73 -11.81 6.36
N PRO A 89 8.60 -11.09 6.26
CA PRO A 89 8.62 -9.66 5.93
C PRO A 89 9.46 -8.84 6.90
N LEU A 90 10.15 -7.81 6.42
CA LEU A 90 11.07 -7.00 7.23
C LEU A 90 10.45 -6.46 8.53
N TRP A 91 9.20 -5.97 8.49
CA TRP A 91 8.51 -5.45 9.68
C TRP A 91 8.15 -6.53 10.71
N MET A 92 8.17 -7.81 10.33
CA MET A 92 7.93 -8.95 11.23
C MET A 92 9.24 -9.51 11.82
N LYS A 93 10.40 -9.12 11.30
CA LYS A 93 11.71 -9.61 11.78
C LYS A 93 12.12 -9.02 13.12
N ARG A 94 11.66 -7.81 13.48
CA ARG A 94 12.01 -7.14 14.75
C ARG A 94 11.13 -7.55 15.95
N SER A 95 10.14 -8.40 15.73
CA SER A 95 9.15 -8.80 16.75
C SER A 95 9.33 -10.23 17.24
N GLN A 96 10.45 -10.87 16.89
CA GLN A 96 10.91 -12.17 17.38
C GLN A 96 12.17 -11.94 18.20
#